data_AF-A0A933R8V2-F1
#
_entry.id   AF-A0A933R8V2-F1
#
_cell.length_a   1.000
_cell.length_b   1.000
_cell.length_c   1.000
_cell.angle_alpha   90.00
_cell.angle_beta   90.00
_cell.angle_gamma   90.00
#
_symmetry.space_group_name_H-M   'P 1'
#
loop_
_entity.id
_entity.type
_entity.pdbx_description
1 polymer ?
#
loop_
_entity_poly.entity_id
_entity_poly.type
_entity_poly.pdbx_seq_one_letter_code
_entity_poly.pdbx_strand_id
1 'polypeptide(L)'
;MNRLQGVPEADRVRRVMDRLAEARSQLCVGRDNERSRMAALLTAGGPAVVFVHGPAGIGKSVLVDAVVASTQRQVVRLDARRVEPTPTAFLDASAAAIGTGAATPVELGDAMQRLGAPLLVIDGYERLRLIDDWIRDHLVPALP
;
A
#
# COMPACT_ATOMS: atom_id res chain seq x y z
N MET A 1 -3.72 44.40 -27.69
CA MET A 1 -4.32 43.05 -27.82
C MET A 1 -3.16 42.07 -27.91
N ASN A 2 -3.24 40.94 -27.20
CA ASN A 2 -2.25 39.84 -27.12
C ASN A 2 -1.31 39.84 -25.89
N ARG A 3 -1.79 39.23 -24.80
CA ARG A 3 -0.97 38.55 -23.78
C ARG A 3 -1.84 37.53 -23.04
N LEU A 4 -2.08 36.37 -23.65
CA LEU A 4 -2.46 35.17 -22.90
C LEU A 4 -1.15 34.43 -22.60
N GLN A 5 -0.53 34.79 -21.48
CA GLN A 5 0.52 33.96 -20.89
C GLN A 5 -0.10 32.62 -20.50
N GLY A 6 0.54 31.54 -20.95
CA GLY A 6 0.10 30.18 -20.74
C GLY A 6 -0.07 29.86 -19.25
N VAL A 7 -1.19 29.21 -18.93
CA VAL A 7 -1.40 28.57 -17.64
C VAL A 7 -0.34 27.46 -17.50
N PRO A 8 0.42 27.39 -16.39
CA PRO A 8 1.46 26.38 -16.21
C PRO A 8 0.87 24.97 -16.24
N GLU A 9 1.57 24.05 -16.92
CA GLU A 9 1.27 22.63 -17.12
C GLU A 9 1.27 21.77 -15.81
N ALA A 10 1.44 22.42 -14.65
CA ALA A 10 1.72 21.77 -13.36
C ALA A 10 0.48 21.28 -12.60
N ASP A 11 -0.74 21.55 -13.08
CA ASP A 11 -1.98 21.23 -12.37
C ASP A 11 -2.73 20.06 -13.02
N ARG A 12 -2.02 18.95 -13.23
CA ARG A 12 -2.65 17.66 -13.55
C ARG A 12 -3.58 17.32 -12.38
N VAL A 13 -4.89 17.50 -12.57
CA VAL A 13 -5.92 17.37 -11.53
C VAL A 13 -5.68 16.09 -10.70
N ARG A 14 -5.12 16.24 -9.49
CA ARG A 14 -4.90 15.09 -8.59
C ARG A 14 -6.25 14.47 -8.26
N ARG A 15 -6.32 13.13 -8.24
CA ARG A 15 -7.58 12.45 -7.91
C ARG A 15 -7.99 12.84 -6.49
N VAL A 16 -9.29 12.90 -6.23
CA VAL A 16 -9.82 13.18 -4.88
C VAL A 16 -9.27 12.18 -3.86
N MET A 17 -9.10 10.92 -4.29
CA MET A 17 -8.50 9.87 -3.47
C MET A 17 -7.07 10.19 -3.03
N ASP A 18 -6.23 10.73 -3.92
CA ASP A 18 -4.85 11.08 -3.61
C ASP A 18 -4.80 12.21 -2.56
N ARG A 19 -5.68 13.21 -2.74
CA ARG A 19 -5.82 14.34 -1.80
C ARG A 19 -6.32 13.89 -0.42
N LEU A 20 -7.24 12.93 -0.37
CA LEU A 20 -7.73 12.35 0.89
C LEU A 20 -6.65 11.53 1.60
N ALA A 21 -5.82 10.79 0.86
CA ALA A 21 -4.70 10.04 1.43
C ALA A 21 -3.64 10.99 2.02
N GLU A 22 -3.31 12.06 1.30
CA GLU A 22 -2.40 13.12 1.76
C GLU A 22 -2.95 13.84 3.01
N ALA A 23 -4.23 14.17 3.03
CA ALA A 23 -4.85 14.75 4.23
C ALA A 23 -4.78 13.80 5.43
N ARG A 24 -5.06 12.49 5.24
CA ARG A 24 -5.01 11.49 6.32
C ARG A 24 -3.61 11.30 6.89
N SER A 25 -2.57 11.32 6.07
CA SER A 25 -1.19 11.19 6.53
C SER A 25 -0.78 12.36 7.45
N GLN A 26 -1.29 13.56 7.17
CA GLN A 26 -1.09 14.76 7.99
C GLN A 26 -1.84 14.72 9.34
N LEU A 27 -2.89 13.89 9.47
CA LEU A 27 -3.67 13.76 10.71
C LEU A 27 -2.99 12.89 11.79
N CYS A 28 -1.85 12.25 11.49
CA CYS A 28 -1.18 11.38 12.46
C CYS A 28 -0.36 12.18 13.51
N VAL A 29 -1.02 12.88 14.44
CA VAL A 29 -0.36 13.73 15.44
C VAL A 29 0.05 12.92 16.68
N GLY A 30 1.16 13.30 17.34
CA GLY A 30 1.58 12.76 18.65
C GLY A 30 2.08 11.32 18.63
N ARG A 31 2.57 10.83 17.47
CA ARG A 31 3.03 9.45 17.26
C ARG A 31 4.44 9.36 16.69
N ASP A 32 5.29 10.29 17.08
CA ASP A 32 6.64 10.42 16.52
C ASP A 32 7.48 9.16 16.78
N ASN A 33 7.30 8.53 17.95
CA ASN A 33 7.96 7.28 18.30
C ASN A 33 7.51 6.11 17.41
N GLU A 34 6.21 5.91 17.24
CA GLU A 34 5.68 4.85 16.39
C GLU A 34 6.03 5.07 14.92
N ARG A 35 5.95 6.31 14.44
CA ARG A 35 6.37 6.70 13.08
C ARG A 35 7.85 6.36 12.86
N SER A 36 8.72 6.75 13.79
CA SER A 36 10.17 6.48 13.69
C SER A 36 10.47 4.98 13.72
N ARG A 37 9.83 4.23 14.61
CA ARG A 37 10.00 2.76 14.68
C ARG A 37 9.56 2.08 13.39
N MET A 38 8.39 2.44 12.86
CA MET A 38 7.91 1.81 11.62
C MET A 38 8.74 2.24 10.40
N ALA A 39 9.16 3.51 10.32
CA ALA A 39 10.05 3.97 9.26
C ALA A 39 11.38 3.19 9.24
N ALA A 40 11.94 2.89 10.43
CA ALA A 40 13.15 2.07 10.54
C ALA A 40 12.95 0.66 9.96
N LEU A 41 11.77 0.06 10.12
CA LEU A 41 11.45 -1.25 9.55
C LEU A 41 11.36 -1.25 8.01
N LEU A 42 11.07 -0.10 7.39
CA LEU A 42 10.92 0.01 5.93
C LEU A 42 12.24 0.35 5.19
N THR A 43 13.36 0.38 5.92
CA THR A 43 14.69 0.61 5.35
C THR A 43 15.23 -0.63 4.63
N ALA A 44 16.26 -0.46 3.79
CA ALA A 44 16.90 -1.57 3.09
C ALA A 44 17.48 -2.58 4.09
N GLY A 45 17.23 -3.87 3.88
CA GLY A 45 17.59 -4.93 4.83
C GLY A 45 16.63 -5.08 6.02
N GLY A 46 15.55 -4.29 6.06
CA GLY A 46 14.43 -4.50 6.98
C GLY A 46 13.63 -5.77 6.66
N PRO A 47 12.66 -6.13 7.50
CA PRO A 47 11.82 -7.31 7.28
C PRO A 47 11.01 -7.21 5.99
N ALA A 48 10.81 -8.35 5.31
CA ALA A 48 9.96 -8.44 4.13
C ALA A 48 8.47 -8.16 4.43
N VAL A 49 8.02 -8.46 5.65
CA VAL A 49 6.63 -8.27 6.09
C VAL A 49 6.60 -7.56 7.43
N VAL A 50 5.77 -6.52 7.53
CA VAL A 50 5.47 -5.80 8.78
C VAL A 50 3.99 -5.95 9.11
N PHE A 51 3.68 -6.56 10.25
CA PHE A 51 2.30 -6.71 10.72
C PHE A 51 1.95 -5.65 11.77
N VAL A 52 1.01 -4.76 11.46
CA VAL A 52 0.59 -3.67 12.34
C VAL A 52 -0.72 -4.02 13.04
N HIS A 53 -0.66 -4.24 14.36
CA HIS A 53 -1.82 -4.61 15.18
C HIS A 53 -2.10 -3.59 16.29
N GLY A 54 -3.27 -3.69 16.91
CA GLY A 54 -3.71 -2.81 17.99
C GLY A 54 -5.23 -2.59 18.00
N PRO A 55 -5.78 -1.92 19.01
CA PRO A 55 -7.22 -1.72 19.17
C PRO A 55 -7.89 -1.09 17.94
N ALA A 56 -9.19 -1.33 17.77
CA ALA A 56 -9.99 -0.64 16.77
C ALA A 56 -9.99 0.88 17.04
N GLY A 57 -10.01 1.69 15.99
CA GLY A 57 -10.03 3.16 16.12
C GLY A 57 -8.73 3.80 16.60
N ILE A 58 -7.71 3.03 17.00
CA ILE A 58 -6.42 3.57 17.49
C ILE A 58 -5.58 4.25 16.39
N GLY A 59 -6.08 4.42 15.16
CA GLY A 59 -5.36 5.14 14.10
C GLY A 59 -4.21 4.37 13.44
N LYS A 60 -4.26 3.03 13.37
CA LYS A 60 -3.24 2.20 12.68
C LYS A 60 -3.11 2.57 11.19
N SER A 61 -4.24 2.64 10.47
CA SER A 61 -4.23 2.99 9.05
C SER A 61 -3.67 4.40 8.82
N VAL A 62 -3.97 5.34 9.73
CA VAL A 62 -3.42 6.71 9.73
C VAL A 62 -1.90 6.73 9.99
N LEU A 63 -1.40 5.90 10.91
CA LEU A 63 0.04 5.72 11.13
C LEU A 63 0.73 5.12 9.90
N VAL A 64 0.13 4.09 9.30
CA VAL A 64 0.65 3.47 8.08
C VAL A 64 0.71 4.48 6.93
N ASP A 65 -0.38 5.22 6.72
CA ASP A 65 -0.44 6.27 5.69
C ASP A 65 0.61 7.36 5.91
N ALA A 66 0.82 7.79 7.16
CA ALA A 66 1.82 8.79 7.51
C ALA A 66 3.24 8.36 7.16
N VAL A 67 3.62 7.14 7.54
CA VAL A 67 4.97 6.64 7.29
C VAL A 67 5.15 6.31 5.82
N VAL A 68 4.18 5.65 5.19
CA VAL A 68 4.24 5.29 3.78
C VAL A 68 4.34 6.53 2.89
N ALA A 69 3.57 7.58 3.18
CA ALA A 69 3.65 8.87 2.48
C ALA A 69 5.01 9.57 2.66
N SER A 70 5.73 9.28 3.76
CA SER A 70 7.10 9.78 3.97
C SER A 70 8.16 8.97 3.22
N THR A 71 7.80 7.80 2.69
CA THR A 71 8.70 7.03 1.83
C THR A 71 8.66 7.55 0.39
N GLN A 72 9.76 7.35 -0.35
CA GLN A 72 9.80 7.60 -1.80
C GLN A 72 9.37 6.36 -2.62
N ARG A 73 8.83 5.33 -1.97
CA ARG A 73 8.47 4.05 -2.60
C ARG A 73 7.08 4.15 -3.22
N GLN A 74 6.89 3.53 -4.38
CA GLN A 74 5.55 3.31 -4.92
C GLN A 74 4.76 2.39 -3.97
N VAL A 75 3.45 2.63 -3.87
CA VAL A 75 2.57 1.93 -2.93
C VAL A 75 1.39 1.33 -3.68
N VAL A 76 1.13 0.05 -3.43
CA VAL A 76 -0.08 -0.65 -3.87
C VAL A 76 -0.91 -0.91 -2.61
N ARG A 77 -2.12 -0.35 -2.55
CA ARG A 77 -3.02 -0.51 -1.39
C ARG A 77 -4.16 -1.47 -1.73
N LEU A 78 -4.40 -2.42 -0.84
CA LEU A 78 -5.56 -3.31 -0.86
C LEU A 78 -6.42 -3.06 0.39
N ASP A 79 -7.72 -2.95 0.18
CA ASP A 79 -8.71 -2.99 1.26
C ASP A 79 -9.29 -4.40 1.34
N ALA A 80 -8.79 -5.20 2.29
CA ALA A 80 -9.19 -6.59 2.45
C ALA A 80 -10.67 -6.75 2.86
N ARG A 81 -11.37 -5.69 3.28
CA ARG A 81 -12.82 -5.74 3.52
C ARG A 81 -13.62 -5.89 2.23
N ARG A 82 -13.00 -5.64 1.08
CA ARG A 82 -13.60 -5.71 -0.26
C ARG A 82 -13.18 -6.95 -1.04
N VAL A 83 -12.43 -7.84 -0.41
CA VAL A 83 -11.85 -9.02 -1.04
C VAL A 83 -12.43 -10.26 -0.37
N GLU A 84 -12.98 -11.17 -1.18
CA GLU A 84 -13.36 -12.49 -0.68
C GLU A 84 -12.11 -13.23 -0.19
N PRO A 85 -12.13 -13.90 0.97
CA PRO A 85 -10.95 -14.50 1.56
C PRO A 85 -10.61 -15.84 0.89
N THR A 86 -10.30 -15.78 -0.42
CA THR A 86 -9.83 -16.90 -1.23
C THR A 86 -8.54 -16.48 -1.96
N PRO A 87 -7.62 -17.42 -2.25
CA PRO A 87 -6.38 -17.10 -2.97
C PRO A 87 -6.61 -16.39 -4.31
N THR A 88 -7.58 -16.88 -5.08
CA THR A 88 -7.94 -16.32 -6.39
C THR A 88 -8.44 -14.88 -6.27
N ALA A 89 -9.40 -14.61 -5.38
CA ALA A 89 -9.92 -13.26 -5.22
C ALA A 89 -8.85 -12.27 -4.70
N PHE A 90 -7.93 -12.74 -3.86
CA PHE A 90 -6.78 -11.93 -3.43
C PHE A 90 -5.84 -11.59 -4.59
N LEU A 91 -5.49 -12.58 -5.42
CA LEU A 91 -4.66 -12.37 -6.60
C LEU A 91 -5.33 -11.42 -7.58
N ASP A 92 -6.61 -11.62 -7.90
CA ASP A 92 -7.38 -10.76 -8.80
C ASP A 92 -7.39 -9.31 -8.29
N ALA A 93 -7.64 -9.10 -6.99
CA ALA A 93 -7.62 -7.77 -6.39
C ALA A 93 -6.22 -7.13 -6.44
N SER A 94 -5.18 -7.91 -6.20
CA SER A 94 -3.78 -7.45 -6.26
C SER A 94 -3.37 -7.09 -7.68
N ALA A 95 -3.65 -7.97 -8.64
CA ALA A 95 -3.37 -7.78 -10.05
C ALA A 95 -4.11 -6.56 -10.59
N ALA A 96 -5.39 -6.38 -10.24
CA ALA A 96 -6.17 -5.19 -10.59
C ALA A 96 -5.59 -3.90 -10.00
N ALA A 97 -5.15 -3.92 -8.73
CA ALA A 97 -4.53 -2.75 -8.09
C ALA A 97 -3.19 -2.34 -8.73
N ILE A 98 -2.49 -3.30 -9.32
CA ILE A 98 -1.22 -3.11 -10.05
C ILE A 98 -1.46 -2.78 -11.53
N GLY A 99 -2.64 -3.11 -12.08
CA GLY A 99 -2.96 -2.95 -13.51
C GLY A 99 -2.42 -4.09 -14.37
N THR A 100 -2.47 -5.33 -13.86
CA THR A 100 -1.97 -6.55 -14.53
C THR A 100 -3.01 -7.66 -14.52
N GLY A 101 -2.74 -8.75 -15.25
CA GLY A 101 -3.56 -9.97 -15.26
C GLY A 101 -2.87 -11.15 -14.56
N ALA A 102 -2.03 -10.90 -13.54
CA ALA A 102 -1.36 -11.97 -12.81
C ALA A 102 -2.38 -12.90 -12.13
N ALA A 103 -2.27 -14.20 -12.40
CA ALA A 103 -3.16 -15.24 -11.89
C ALA A 103 -2.46 -16.18 -10.89
N THR A 104 -1.16 -15.99 -10.67
CA THR A 104 -0.36 -16.77 -9.72
C THR A 104 0.51 -15.86 -8.84
N PRO A 105 0.98 -16.34 -7.67
CA PRO A 105 1.92 -15.61 -6.83
C PRO A 105 3.19 -15.16 -7.55
N VAL A 106 3.76 -16.04 -8.39
CA VAL A 106 5.00 -15.75 -9.13
C VAL A 106 4.77 -14.65 -10.16
N GLU A 107 3.69 -14.73 -10.94
CA GLU A 107 3.35 -13.68 -11.92
C GLU A 107 3.09 -12.32 -11.25
N LEU A 108 2.50 -12.33 -10.05
CA LEU A 108 2.28 -11.14 -9.25
C LEU A 108 3.61 -10.56 -8.73
N GLY A 109 4.50 -11.42 -8.24
CA GLY A 109 5.86 -11.06 -7.85
C GLY A 109 6.64 -10.41 -8.99
N ASP A 110 6.64 -11.04 -10.16
CA ASP A 110 7.28 -10.51 -11.37
C ASP A 110 6.69 -9.15 -11.77
N ALA A 111 5.37 -8.99 -11.65
CA ALA A 111 4.69 -7.73 -11.90
C ALA A 111 5.13 -6.63 -10.91
N MET A 112 5.20 -6.95 -9.62
CA MET A 112 5.71 -6.04 -8.61
C MET A 112 7.18 -5.68 -8.85
N GLN A 113 8.01 -6.63 -9.29
CA GLN A 113 9.41 -6.37 -9.59
C GLN A 113 9.56 -5.41 -10.78
N ARG A 114 8.75 -5.57 -11.84
CA ARG A 114 8.72 -4.63 -12.98
C ARG A 114 8.32 -3.20 -12.58
N LEU A 115 7.54 -3.05 -11.51
CA LEU A 115 7.18 -1.75 -10.93
C LEU A 115 8.23 -1.19 -9.94
N GLY A 116 9.38 -1.85 -9.80
CA GLY A 116 10.43 -1.42 -8.87
C GLY A 116 10.16 -1.78 -7.41
N ALA A 117 9.55 -2.95 -7.15
CA ALA A 117 9.28 -3.49 -5.81
C ALA A 117 8.49 -2.52 -4.91
N PRO A 118 7.24 -2.17 -5.31
CA PRO A 118 6.39 -1.28 -4.53
C PRO A 118 6.03 -1.89 -3.18
N LEU A 119 5.70 -1.03 -2.21
CA LEU A 119 5.13 -1.45 -0.93
C LEU A 119 3.69 -1.93 -1.14
N LEU A 120 3.42 -3.21 -0.84
CA LEU A 120 2.07 -3.74 -0.75
C LEU A 120 1.51 -3.52 0.65
N VAL A 121 0.47 -2.69 0.76
CA VAL A 121 -0.21 -2.39 2.02
C VAL A 121 -1.61 -2.99 2.01
N ILE A 122 -1.86 -3.90 2.95
CA ILE A 122 -3.16 -4.58 3.11
C ILE A 122 -3.86 -4.02 4.36
N ASP A 123 -4.89 -3.20 4.17
CA ASP A 123 -5.73 -2.68 5.25
C ASP A 123 -6.86 -3.67 5.56
N GLY A 124 -7.14 -3.92 6.84
CA GLY A 124 -8.16 -4.89 7.27
C GLY A 124 -7.76 -6.36 7.11
N TYR A 125 -6.47 -6.68 7.25
CA TYR A 125 -5.91 -8.03 7.04
C TYR A 125 -6.63 -9.14 7.82
N GLU A 126 -7.25 -8.83 8.97
CA GLU A 126 -8.05 -9.79 9.73
C GLU A 126 -9.18 -10.46 8.94
N ARG A 127 -9.60 -9.86 7.82
CA ARG A 127 -10.58 -10.43 6.89
C ARG A 127 -10.03 -11.59 6.08
N LEU A 128 -8.70 -11.69 5.92
CA LEU A 128 -8.02 -12.70 5.11
C LEU A 128 -7.55 -13.92 5.91
N ARG A 129 -8.00 -14.06 7.17
CA ARG A 129 -7.54 -15.16 8.06
C ARG A 129 -7.73 -16.56 7.47
N LEU A 130 -8.73 -16.77 6.62
CA LEU A 130 -8.97 -18.08 5.96
C LEU A 130 -7.88 -18.46 4.95
N ILE A 131 -7.08 -17.50 4.50
CA ILE A 131 -5.99 -17.70 3.54
C ILE A 131 -4.63 -17.28 4.10
N ASP A 132 -4.53 -17.11 5.43
CA ASP A 132 -3.31 -16.64 6.08
C ASP A 132 -2.11 -17.54 5.78
N ASP A 133 -2.30 -18.87 5.87
CA ASP A 133 -1.26 -19.85 5.54
C ASP A 133 -0.85 -19.74 4.08
N TRP A 134 -1.81 -19.61 3.16
CA TRP A 134 -1.50 -19.45 1.73
C TRP A 134 -0.72 -18.15 1.45
N ILE A 135 -1.06 -17.06 2.14
CA ILE A 135 -0.32 -15.80 2.04
C ILE A 135 1.14 -16.01 2.49
N ARG A 136 1.37 -16.68 3.62
CA ARG A 136 2.71 -16.90 4.16
C ARG A 136 3.54 -17.87 3.32
N ASP A 137 2.93 -18.95 2.84
CA ASP A 137 3.65 -20.07 2.25
C ASP A 137 3.79 -19.97 0.73
N HIS A 138 2.92 -19.20 0.06
CA HIS A 138 2.91 -19.08 -1.40
C HIS A 138 3.05 -17.65 -1.90
N LEU A 139 2.31 -16.70 -1.34
CA LEU A 139 2.36 -15.31 -1.80
C LEU A 139 3.67 -14.64 -1.42
N VAL A 140 3.94 -14.52 -0.11
CA VAL A 140 5.10 -13.77 0.41
C VAL A 140 6.43 -14.25 -0.17
N PRO A 141 6.71 -15.57 -0.31
CA PRO A 141 7.96 -16.04 -0.88
C PRO A 141 8.13 -15.73 -2.37
N ALA A 142 7.03 -15.45 -3.08
CA ALA A 142 7.06 -15.11 -4.50
C ALA A 142 7.23 -13.60 -4.75
N LEU A 143 7.16 -12.76 -3.73
CA LEU A 143 7.34 -11.31 -3.84
C LEU A 143 8.83 -10.93 -3.90
N PRO A 144 9.19 -9.83 -4.59
CA PRO A 144 10.57 -9.36 -4.75
C PRO A 144 11.15 -8.70 -3.48
#